data_AF-A0AAN7BHL7-F1
#
_entry.id   AF-A0AAN7BHL7-F1
#
_cell.length_a   1.000
_cell.length_b   1.000
_cell.length_c   1.000
_cell.angle_alpha   90.00
_cell.angle_beta   90.00
_cell.angle_gamma   90.00
#
_symmetry.space_group_name_H-M   'P 1'
#
loop_
_entity.id
_entity.type
_entity.pdbx_description
1 polymer ?
#
loop_
_entity_poly.entity_id
_entity_poly.type
_entity_poly.pdbx_seq_one_letter_code
_entity_poly.pdbx_strand_id
1 'polypeptide(L)'
;MDRAGALAPYRDLVKTFDFTADEVHELGPLLEFGDLTGQYLSNMAKETSHLGEGPLFPVADPRLNIKRKAHGLVRVAKYIRSPRYSGDGHSLFQQLGASETWETDDISSTMSITLEGNSRSIFLEKSDVYIGNDESEPLKIFIPHEESAQDVCVQGSLPRKLVEWLMTDPETVSRMPIRDMEKAVGVVKGAAECKDYLSREDLKTRRYSRY
;
A
#
# COMPACT_ATOMS: atom_id res chain seq x y z
N MET A 1 -15.45 -5.07 13.29
CA MET A 1 -14.18 -4.35 13.51
C MET A 1 -14.30 -3.56 14.79
N ASP A 2 -13.40 -3.78 15.74
CA ASP A 2 -13.34 -3.00 16.97
C ASP A 2 -12.87 -1.57 16.63
N ARG A 3 -13.79 -0.61 16.70
CA ARG A 3 -13.50 0.82 16.45
C ARG A 3 -12.55 1.41 17.50
N ALA A 4 -12.45 0.79 18.67
CA ALA A 4 -11.59 1.27 19.73
C ALA A 4 -10.10 1.08 19.40
N GLY A 5 -9.72 0.03 18.69
CA GLY A 5 -8.31 -0.31 18.43
C GLY A 5 -7.56 0.72 17.57
N ALA A 6 -8.16 1.20 16.48
CA ALA A 6 -7.51 2.14 15.56
C ALA A 6 -7.43 3.57 16.11
N LEU A 7 -8.31 3.94 17.04
CA LEU A 7 -8.40 5.30 17.60
C LEU A 7 -7.88 5.40 19.04
N ALA A 8 -7.61 4.27 19.71
CA ALA A 8 -7.07 4.25 21.07
C ALA A 8 -5.86 5.18 21.24
N PRO A 9 -4.90 5.23 20.30
CA PRO A 9 -3.76 6.12 20.46
C PRO A 9 -4.09 7.63 20.37
N TYR A 10 -5.27 8.01 19.85
CA TYR A 10 -5.67 9.40 19.61
C TYR A 10 -6.79 9.92 20.51
N ARG A 11 -7.39 9.07 21.35
CA ARG A 11 -8.50 9.49 22.24
C ARG A 11 -8.15 10.72 23.07
N ASP A 12 -6.90 10.83 23.50
CA ASP A 12 -6.43 11.95 24.32
C ASP A 12 -5.85 13.11 23.49
N LEU A 13 -5.59 12.86 22.19
CA LEU A 13 -4.94 13.81 21.29
C LEU A 13 -5.94 14.58 20.43
N VAL A 14 -7.16 14.11 20.24
CA VAL A 14 -8.12 14.78 19.35
C VAL A 14 -9.52 14.66 19.94
N LYS A 15 -10.26 15.78 19.95
CA LYS A 15 -11.71 15.72 20.20
C LYS A 15 -12.36 15.06 19.00
N THR A 16 -12.83 13.83 19.18
CA THR A 16 -13.47 13.04 18.13
C THR A 16 -14.96 12.96 18.38
N PHE A 17 -15.75 13.06 17.31
CA PHE A 17 -17.15 12.64 17.35
C PHE A 17 -17.20 11.15 17.07
N ASP A 18 -17.62 10.38 18.07
CA ASP A 18 -17.74 8.93 17.96
C ASP A 18 -19.15 8.58 17.48
N PHE A 19 -19.34 8.55 16.16
CA PHE A 19 -20.59 8.12 15.53
C PHE A 19 -20.49 6.66 15.11
N THR A 20 -21.58 5.92 15.31
CA THR A 20 -21.76 4.58 14.76
C THR A 20 -21.92 4.63 13.22
N ALA A 21 -21.89 3.47 12.57
CA ALA A 21 -22.04 3.43 11.10
C ALA A 21 -23.42 3.90 10.68
N ASP A 22 -24.44 3.52 11.45
CA ASP A 22 -25.83 3.87 11.21
C ASP A 22 -26.04 5.38 11.41
N GLU A 23 -25.47 5.96 12.47
CA GLU A 23 -25.52 7.42 12.70
C GLU A 23 -24.79 8.21 11.60
N VAL A 24 -23.63 7.74 11.13
CA VAL A 24 -22.94 8.39 9.98
C VAL A 24 -23.80 8.34 8.73
N HIS A 25 -24.55 7.25 8.51
CA HIS A 25 -25.46 7.13 7.38
C HIS A 25 -26.64 8.12 7.49
N GLU A 26 -27.25 8.22 8.67
CA GLU A 26 -28.34 9.17 8.93
C GLU A 26 -27.89 10.64 8.86
N LEU A 27 -26.68 10.92 9.33
CA LEU A 27 -26.07 12.26 9.31
C LEU A 27 -25.45 12.61 7.96
N GLY A 28 -25.37 11.66 7.02
CA GLY A 28 -24.73 11.84 5.71
C GLY A 28 -25.11 13.16 5.01
N PRO A 29 -26.40 13.49 4.85
CA PRO A 29 -26.82 14.75 4.23
C PRO A 29 -26.33 16.00 4.96
N LEU A 30 -26.22 15.95 6.30
CA LEU A 30 -25.75 17.06 7.12
C LEU A 30 -24.23 17.21 7.03
N LEU A 31 -23.50 16.08 7.04
CA LEU A 31 -22.05 16.06 6.89
C LEU A 31 -21.62 16.52 5.50
N GLU A 32 -22.37 16.16 4.46
CA GLU A 32 -22.18 16.67 3.10
C GLU A 32 -22.50 18.17 3.01
N PHE A 33 -23.63 18.60 3.58
CA PHE A 33 -24.01 20.02 3.59
C PHE A 33 -22.97 20.90 4.29
N GLY A 34 -22.35 20.40 5.37
CA GLY A 34 -21.32 21.10 6.13
C GLY A 34 -19.90 20.97 5.58
N ASP A 35 -19.68 20.29 4.45
CA ASP A 35 -18.35 19.94 3.92
C ASP A 35 -17.45 19.25 4.97
N LEU A 36 -18.06 18.49 5.87
CA LEU A 36 -17.38 17.79 6.98
C LEU A 36 -16.93 16.39 6.58
N THR A 37 -17.37 15.88 5.42
CA THR A 37 -16.96 14.57 4.90
C THR A 37 -15.46 14.51 4.60
N GLY A 38 -14.83 15.64 4.26
CA GLY A 38 -13.38 15.74 4.12
C GLY A 38 -12.61 15.60 5.44
N GLN A 39 -13.28 15.82 6.57
CA GLN A 39 -12.69 15.87 7.91
C GLN A 39 -12.80 14.54 8.67
N TYR A 40 -13.21 13.46 8.00
CA TYR A 40 -13.13 12.13 8.61
C TYR A 40 -11.68 11.80 8.94
N LEU A 41 -11.45 11.19 10.11
CA LEU A 41 -10.11 10.75 10.53
C LEU A 41 -9.46 9.83 9.49
N SER A 42 -10.26 9.01 8.79
CA SER A 42 -9.78 8.17 7.69
C SER A 42 -9.16 8.95 6.52
N ASN A 43 -9.57 10.21 6.33
CA ASN A 43 -9.03 11.11 5.30
C ASN A 43 -7.87 11.95 5.82
N MET A 44 -7.85 12.27 7.11
CA MET A 44 -6.86 13.15 7.74
C MET A 44 -5.66 12.42 8.31
N ALA A 45 -5.82 11.14 8.66
CA ALA A 45 -4.75 10.31 9.17
C ALA A 45 -3.84 9.85 8.01
N LYS A 46 -2.55 10.13 8.16
CA LYS A 46 -1.50 9.68 7.26
C LYS A 46 -0.51 8.84 8.04
N GLU A 47 -0.36 7.59 7.63
CA GLU A 47 0.65 6.68 8.15
C GLU A 47 1.88 6.65 7.25
N THR A 48 3.03 6.96 7.82
CA THR A 48 4.35 6.89 7.18
C THR A 48 5.15 5.78 7.84
N SER A 49 5.45 4.72 7.10
CA SER A 49 6.24 3.60 7.60
C SER A 49 7.73 3.90 7.55
N HIS A 50 8.49 3.32 8.48
CA HIS A 50 9.94 3.44 8.62
C HIS A 50 10.56 2.06 8.70
N LEU A 51 11.76 1.93 8.15
CA LEU A 51 12.57 0.72 8.22
C LEU A 51 13.67 0.92 9.28
N GLY A 52 13.78 -0.03 10.21
CA GLY A 52 14.87 -0.06 11.17
C GLY A 52 16.10 -0.81 10.63
N GLU A 53 17.02 -1.14 11.53
CA GLU A 53 18.32 -1.79 11.21
C GLU A 53 18.32 -3.30 11.50
N GLY A 54 17.15 -3.87 11.76
CA GLY A 54 16.95 -5.28 12.05
C GLY A 54 17.35 -6.22 10.91
N PRO A 55 17.34 -7.54 11.19
CA PRO A 55 17.71 -8.53 10.20
C PRO A 55 16.77 -8.51 8.99
N LEU A 56 17.35 -8.76 7.81
CA LEU A 56 16.64 -8.88 6.54
C LEU A 56 16.76 -10.32 6.05
N PHE A 57 15.61 -10.91 5.71
CA PHE A 57 15.54 -12.25 5.14
C PHE A 57 14.98 -12.18 3.71
N PRO A 58 15.50 -12.96 2.75
CA PRO A 58 14.87 -13.06 1.44
C PRO A 58 13.45 -13.60 1.57
N VAL A 59 12.51 -13.07 0.78
CA VAL A 59 11.14 -13.56 0.76
C VAL A 59 11.09 -15.07 0.45
N ALA A 60 10.47 -15.84 1.34
CA ALA A 60 10.32 -17.28 1.20
C ALA A 60 9.11 -17.63 0.31
N ASP A 61 7.99 -16.92 0.48
CA ASP A 61 6.76 -17.19 -0.26
C ASP A 61 6.72 -16.46 -1.62
N PRO A 62 6.65 -17.18 -2.75
CA PRO A 62 6.55 -16.57 -4.07
C PRO A 62 5.36 -15.63 -4.28
N ARG A 63 4.27 -15.76 -3.51
CA ARG A 63 3.12 -14.85 -3.56
C ARG A 63 3.50 -13.42 -3.19
N LEU A 64 4.49 -13.27 -2.30
CA LEU A 64 4.99 -12.00 -1.78
C LEU A 64 5.94 -11.30 -2.76
N ASN A 65 6.42 -12.03 -3.77
CA ASN A 65 7.43 -11.55 -4.70
C ASN A 65 6.84 -10.62 -5.76
N ILE A 66 6.97 -9.30 -5.55
CA ILE A 66 6.40 -8.25 -6.41
C ILE A 66 6.92 -8.31 -7.85
N LYS A 67 8.18 -8.72 -8.03
CA LYS A 67 8.78 -8.87 -9.36
C LYS A 67 7.98 -9.85 -10.24
N ARG A 68 7.40 -10.90 -9.66
CA ARG A 68 6.54 -11.85 -10.40
C ARG A 68 5.18 -11.26 -10.79
N LYS A 69 4.78 -10.16 -10.15
CA LYS A 69 3.49 -9.47 -10.37
C LYS A 69 3.63 -8.23 -11.26
N ALA A 70 4.83 -7.90 -11.73
CA ALA A 70 5.13 -6.70 -12.52
C ALA A 70 4.15 -6.47 -13.69
N HIS A 71 3.87 -7.50 -14.50
CA HIS A 71 2.95 -7.37 -15.62
C HIS A 71 1.51 -7.01 -15.18
N GLY A 72 1.02 -7.62 -14.10
CA GLY A 72 -0.29 -7.30 -13.54
C GLY A 72 -0.34 -5.87 -13.04
N LEU A 73 0.67 -5.46 -12.27
CA LEU A 73 0.78 -4.13 -11.69
C LEU A 73 0.88 -3.02 -12.74
N VAL A 74 1.60 -3.23 -13.85
CA VAL A 74 1.65 -2.27 -14.98
C VAL A 74 0.25 -2.06 -15.59
N ARG A 75 -0.54 -3.12 -15.72
CA ARG A 75 -1.92 -3.01 -16.21
C ARG A 75 -2.80 -2.23 -15.24
N VAL A 76 -2.61 -2.43 -13.93
CA VAL A 76 -3.31 -1.66 -12.91
C VAL A 76 -2.90 -0.19 -12.97
N ALA A 77 -1.59 0.09 -13.07
CA ALA A 77 -1.05 1.44 -13.19
C ALA A 77 -1.67 2.20 -14.38
N LYS A 78 -1.80 1.54 -15.54
CA LYS A 78 -2.52 2.08 -16.70
C LYS A 78 -3.98 2.40 -16.37
N TYR A 79 -4.68 1.47 -15.72
CA TYR A 79 -6.09 1.60 -15.39
C TYR A 79 -6.36 2.76 -14.41
N ILE A 80 -5.52 2.91 -13.39
CA ILE A 80 -5.64 3.98 -12.39
C ILE A 80 -5.03 5.32 -12.85
N ARG A 81 -4.48 5.38 -14.07
CA ARG A 81 -3.78 6.56 -14.64
C ARG A 81 -2.63 7.03 -13.75
N SER A 82 -1.85 6.05 -13.30
CA SER A 82 -0.65 6.25 -12.49
C SER A 82 0.32 7.24 -13.16
N PRO A 83 0.87 8.22 -12.44
CA PRO A 83 1.92 9.11 -12.95
C PRO A 83 3.17 8.32 -13.38
N ARG A 84 3.43 7.17 -12.73
CA ARG A 84 4.51 6.25 -13.12
C ARG A 84 4.26 5.48 -14.42
N TYR A 85 3.05 5.52 -14.98
CA TYR A 85 2.74 4.88 -16.26
C TYR A 85 3.01 5.89 -17.39
N SER A 86 4.23 5.87 -17.93
CA SER A 86 4.63 6.69 -19.08
C SER A 86 4.77 5.85 -20.35
N GLY A 87 4.43 6.43 -21.51
CA GLY A 87 4.51 5.75 -22.81
C GLY A 87 3.69 4.45 -22.86
N ASP A 88 4.38 3.33 -23.08
CA ASP A 88 3.81 1.99 -23.12
C ASP A 88 3.91 1.23 -21.77
N GLY A 89 4.46 1.86 -20.73
CA GLY A 89 4.67 1.26 -19.41
C GLY A 89 5.92 0.40 -19.29
N HIS A 90 6.82 0.40 -20.28
CA HIS A 90 8.04 -0.42 -20.26
C HIS A 90 8.98 -0.08 -19.11
N SER A 91 9.18 1.20 -18.81
CA SER A 91 10.02 1.67 -17.69
C SER A 91 9.50 1.15 -16.34
N LEU A 92 8.19 1.28 -16.10
CA LEU A 92 7.54 0.77 -14.90
C LEU A 92 7.63 -0.76 -14.83
N PHE A 93 7.47 -1.46 -15.96
CA PHE A 93 7.65 -2.91 -16.00
C PHE A 93 9.06 -3.33 -15.61
N GLN A 94 10.09 -2.63 -16.11
CA GLN A 94 11.48 -2.89 -15.74
C GLN A 94 11.74 -2.61 -14.26
N GLN A 95 11.24 -1.48 -13.73
CA GLN A 95 11.39 -1.13 -12.31
C GLN A 95 10.76 -2.17 -11.40
N LEU A 96 9.53 -2.61 -11.70
CA LEU A 96 8.86 -3.68 -10.96
C LEU A 96 9.56 -5.03 -11.19
N GLY A 97 10.04 -5.31 -12.40
CA GLY A 97 10.78 -6.54 -12.72
C GLY A 97 12.17 -6.63 -12.07
N ALA A 98 12.72 -5.51 -11.62
CA ALA A 98 13.96 -5.41 -10.86
C ALA A 98 13.73 -5.30 -9.35
N SER A 99 12.48 -5.23 -8.88
CA SER A 99 12.18 -5.04 -7.46
C SER A 99 12.67 -6.20 -6.61
N GLU A 100 13.04 -5.89 -5.37
CA GLU A 100 13.40 -6.84 -4.34
C GLU A 100 12.36 -6.85 -3.23
N THR A 101 12.04 -8.03 -2.70
CA THR A 101 11.15 -8.16 -1.55
C THR A 101 11.88 -8.86 -0.41
N TRP A 102 11.88 -8.24 0.75
CA TRP A 102 12.60 -8.66 1.95
C TRP A 102 11.63 -8.80 3.12
N GLU A 103 11.87 -9.79 3.97
CA GLU A 103 11.15 -10.02 5.22
C GLU A 103 11.94 -9.43 6.39
N THR A 104 11.26 -8.71 7.28
CA THR A 104 11.84 -8.14 8.49
C THR A 104 10.74 -7.77 9.49
N ASP A 105 11.03 -7.88 10.79
CA ASP A 105 10.09 -7.46 11.84
C ASP A 105 10.37 -6.04 12.36
N ASP A 106 11.42 -5.38 11.84
CA ASP A 106 11.84 -4.04 12.25
C ASP A 106 11.23 -2.96 11.34
N ILE A 107 9.91 -3.04 11.17
CA ILE A 107 9.11 -2.03 10.47
C ILE A 107 8.27 -1.30 11.50
N SER A 108 8.47 0.00 11.61
CA SER A 108 7.69 0.90 12.46
C SER A 108 6.91 1.90 11.61
N SER A 109 6.04 2.70 12.20
CA SER A 109 5.42 3.82 11.49
C SER A 109 5.21 5.03 12.37
N THR A 110 4.99 6.16 11.73
CA THR A 110 4.49 7.36 12.35
C THR A 110 3.14 7.67 11.72
N MET A 111 2.11 7.70 12.56
CA MET A 111 0.78 8.10 12.16
C MET A 111 0.59 9.57 12.53
N SER A 112 0.23 10.38 11.54
CA SER A 112 0.09 11.83 11.66
C SER A 112 -1.32 12.25 11.29
N ILE A 113 -1.89 13.20 12.03
CA ILE A 113 -3.19 13.79 11.76
C ILE A 113 -3.01 15.30 11.76
N THR A 114 -3.53 15.97 10.74
CA THR A 114 -3.48 17.44 10.66
C THR A 114 -4.90 18.00 10.76
N LEU A 115 -5.23 18.63 11.88
CA LEU A 115 -6.53 19.25 12.15
C LEU A 115 -6.36 20.75 12.31
N GLU A 116 -7.11 21.54 11.53
CA GLU A 116 -7.08 23.01 11.61
C GLU A 116 -5.67 23.60 11.53
N GLY A 117 -4.79 22.99 10.72
CA GLY A 117 -3.38 23.39 10.59
C GLY A 117 -2.44 22.87 11.69
N ASN A 118 -2.96 22.23 12.74
CA ASN A 118 -2.18 21.61 13.79
C ASN A 118 -1.92 20.13 13.47
N SER A 119 -0.67 19.78 13.23
CA SER A 119 -0.27 18.39 13.04
C SER A 119 0.09 17.74 14.38
N ARG A 120 -0.51 16.58 14.66
CA ARG A 120 -0.15 15.70 15.78
C ARG A 120 0.33 14.37 15.21
N SER A 121 1.40 13.83 15.76
CA SER A 121 1.93 12.54 15.33
C SER A 121 2.15 11.62 16.53
N ILE A 122 1.99 10.32 16.30
CA ILE A 122 2.32 9.26 17.23
C ILE A 122 3.26 8.28 16.53
N PHE A 123 4.17 7.72 17.30
CA PHE A 123 5.00 6.62 16.85
C PHE A 123 4.27 5.30 17.11
N LEU A 124 4.24 4.43 16.11
CA LEU A 124 3.74 3.07 16.19
C LEU A 124 4.94 2.14 16.03
N GLU A 125 5.19 1.33 17.05
CA GLU A 125 6.36 0.44 17.10
C GLU A 125 6.33 -0.63 16.00
N LYS A 126 5.14 -0.96 15.48
CA LYS A 126 4.96 -1.94 14.42
C LYS A 126 4.15 -1.39 13.25
N SER A 127 4.56 -1.71 12.04
CA SER A 127 3.86 -1.44 10.78
C SER A 127 4.00 -2.62 9.83
N ASP A 128 3.02 -2.81 8.97
CA ASP A 128 2.91 -4.05 8.19
C ASP A 128 3.71 -4.03 6.90
N VAL A 129 4.16 -2.88 6.40
CA VAL A 129 4.91 -2.82 5.13
C VAL A 129 5.70 -1.52 5.01
N TYR A 130 6.88 -1.59 4.40
CA TYR A 130 7.65 -0.42 3.98
C TYR A 130 8.06 -0.57 2.51
N ILE A 131 7.92 0.51 1.73
CA ILE A 131 8.34 0.54 0.33
C ILE A 131 9.40 1.64 0.20
N GLY A 132 10.64 1.23 -0.04
CA GLY A 132 11.75 2.13 -0.30
C GLY A 132 11.59 2.80 -1.66
N ASN A 133 11.67 4.12 -1.70
CA ASN A 133 11.55 4.91 -2.92
C ASN A 133 12.81 5.73 -3.16
N ASP A 134 13.95 5.05 -3.25
CA ASP A 134 15.20 5.63 -3.73
C ASP A 134 15.26 5.43 -5.26
N GLU A 135 15.35 6.52 -6.02
CA GLU A 135 15.40 6.47 -7.49
C GLU A 135 16.68 5.83 -8.04
N SER A 136 17.74 5.76 -7.21
CA SER A 136 19.03 5.18 -7.60
C SER A 136 19.13 3.67 -7.37
N GLU A 137 18.16 3.09 -6.67
CA GLU A 137 18.14 1.69 -6.27
C GLU A 137 16.93 0.94 -6.87
N PRO A 138 17.01 -0.39 -7.00
CA PRO A 138 15.82 -1.17 -7.29
C PRO A 138 14.75 -0.93 -6.23
N LEU A 139 13.48 -0.99 -6.64
CA LEU A 139 12.34 -0.87 -5.73
C LEU A 139 12.43 -1.95 -4.65
N LYS A 140 12.62 -1.57 -3.39
CA LYS A 140 12.70 -2.49 -2.25
C LYS A 140 11.38 -2.46 -1.48
N ILE A 141 10.77 -3.63 -1.33
CA ILE A 141 9.57 -3.83 -0.52
C ILE A 141 9.94 -4.66 0.69
N PHE A 142 9.56 -4.20 1.88
CA PHE A 142 9.79 -4.86 3.15
C PHE A 142 8.46 -5.23 3.78
N ILE A 143 8.33 -6.48 4.19
CA ILE A 143 7.13 -7.06 4.81
C ILE A 143 7.51 -7.78 6.10
N PRO A 144 6.54 -8.12 6.97
CA PRO A 144 6.80 -8.79 8.24
C PRO A 144 7.45 -10.16 8.02
N HIS A 145 8.30 -10.61 8.93
CA HIS A 145 8.82 -11.98 8.88
C HIS A 145 7.86 -12.97 9.53
N GLU A 146 7.08 -12.53 10.52
CA GLU A 146 6.02 -13.34 11.15
C GLU A 146 4.89 -13.72 10.16
N GLU A 147 4.65 -15.03 9.96
CA GLU A 147 3.71 -15.57 8.96
C GLU A 147 2.26 -15.03 9.12
N SER A 148 1.76 -14.93 10.36
CA SER A 148 0.43 -14.37 10.62
C SER A 148 0.32 -12.89 10.23
N ALA A 149 1.40 -12.13 10.39
CA ALA A 149 1.46 -10.73 9.97
C ALA A 149 1.62 -10.61 8.44
N GLN A 150 2.29 -11.56 7.79
CA GLN A 150 2.39 -11.62 6.33
C GLN A 150 1.02 -11.78 5.67
N ASP A 151 0.17 -12.68 6.16
CA ASP A 151 -1.17 -12.87 5.59
C ASP A 151 -2.01 -11.60 5.68
N VAL A 152 -1.98 -10.90 6.81
CA VAL A 152 -2.64 -9.60 6.99
C VAL A 152 -2.05 -8.56 6.03
N CYS A 153 -0.73 -8.50 5.93
CA CYS A 153 0.00 -7.59 5.05
C CYS A 153 -0.41 -7.75 3.59
N VAL A 154 -0.40 -8.98 3.07
CA VAL A 154 -0.77 -9.30 1.68
C VAL A 154 -2.22 -8.96 1.38
N GLN A 155 -3.11 -9.21 2.34
CA GLN A 155 -4.55 -9.05 2.13
C GLN A 155 -5.02 -7.61 2.31
N GLY A 156 -4.23 -6.76 2.97
CA GLY A 156 -4.61 -5.41 3.36
C GLY A 156 -3.57 -4.34 3.04
N SER A 157 -2.50 -4.26 3.83
CA SER A 157 -1.59 -3.10 3.84
C SER A 157 -0.71 -3.02 2.59
N LEU A 158 -0.17 -4.13 2.08
CA LEU A 158 0.71 -4.16 0.91
C LEU A 158 -0.01 -3.71 -0.37
N PRO A 159 -1.20 -4.22 -0.75
CA PRO A 159 -1.95 -3.71 -1.89
C PRO A 159 -2.20 -2.20 -1.81
N ARG A 160 -2.55 -1.71 -0.61
CA ARG A 160 -2.81 -0.29 -0.38
C ARG A 160 -1.54 0.55 -0.57
N LYS A 161 -0.43 0.15 0.04
CA LYS A 161 0.85 0.86 -0.07
C LYS A 161 1.44 0.80 -1.48
N LEU A 162 1.21 -0.28 -2.22
CA LEU A 162 1.55 -0.36 -3.64
C LEU A 162 0.73 0.63 -4.49
N VAL A 163 -0.57 0.77 -4.23
CA VAL A 163 -1.39 1.80 -4.90
C VAL A 163 -0.88 3.20 -4.57
N GLU A 164 -0.56 3.47 -3.31
CA GLU A 164 0.03 4.74 -2.89
C GLU A 164 1.33 5.02 -3.64
N TRP A 165 2.24 4.05 -3.68
CA TRP A 165 3.51 4.16 -4.40
C TRP A 165 3.31 4.39 -5.91
N LEU A 166 2.41 3.64 -6.57
CA LEU A 166 2.08 3.83 -7.98
C LEU A 166 1.59 5.25 -8.25
N MET A 167 0.80 5.80 -7.34
CA MET A 167 0.19 7.13 -7.46
C MET A 167 1.08 8.26 -6.94
N THR A 168 2.25 7.95 -6.39
CA THR A 168 3.28 8.94 -6.10
C THR A 168 4.04 9.26 -7.37
N ASP A 169 3.97 10.52 -7.78
CA ASP A 169 4.75 11.05 -8.88
C ASP A 169 6.25 10.94 -8.53
N PRO A 170 7.06 10.32 -9.39
CA PRO A 170 8.47 10.05 -9.07
C PRO A 170 9.29 11.35 -8.96
N GLU A 171 9.01 12.35 -9.80
CA GLU A 171 9.79 13.60 -9.86
C GLU A 171 9.47 14.54 -8.70
N THR A 172 8.19 14.66 -8.34
CA THR A 172 7.73 15.60 -7.31
C THR A 172 7.56 14.97 -5.94
N VAL A 173 7.62 13.63 -5.85
CA VAL A 173 7.32 12.81 -4.66
C VAL A 173 5.91 13.12 -4.10
N SER A 174 5.05 13.74 -4.92
CA SER A 174 3.70 14.12 -4.54
C SER A 174 2.74 12.98 -4.87
N ARG A 175 1.86 12.68 -3.93
CA ARG A 175 0.80 11.70 -4.15
C ARG A 175 -0.32 12.32 -4.96
N MET A 176 -0.57 11.77 -6.13
CA MET A 176 -1.67 12.18 -7.00
C MET A 176 -3.02 11.66 -6.45
N PRO A 177 -4.10 12.43 -6.60
CA PRO A 177 -5.42 12.04 -6.13
C PRO A 177 -5.91 10.77 -6.87
N ILE A 178 -6.52 9.88 -6.13
CA ILE A 178 -7.06 8.61 -6.63
C ILE A 178 -8.57 8.70 -6.57
N ARG A 179 -9.24 8.59 -7.73
CA ARG A 179 -10.71 8.73 -7.80
C ARG A 179 -11.46 7.71 -6.97
N ASP A 180 -10.95 6.48 -6.89
CA ASP A 180 -11.58 5.37 -6.19
C ASP A 180 -10.47 4.46 -5.62
N MET A 181 -10.02 4.78 -4.41
CA MET A 181 -8.92 4.09 -3.74
C MET A 181 -9.25 2.62 -3.49
N GLU A 182 -10.44 2.34 -2.97
CA GLU A 182 -10.84 0.98 -2.60
C GLU A 182 -10.96 0.08 -3.83
N LYS A 183 -11.48 0.61 -4.94
CA LYS A 183 -11.48 -0.13 -6.20
C LYS A 183 -10.05 -0.38 -6.70
N ALA A 184 -9.16 0.62 -6.64
CA ALA A 184 -7.76 0.45 -7.04
C ALA A 184 -7.05 -0.62 -6.20
N VAL A 185 -7.24 -0.59 -4.88
CA VAL A 185 -6.74 -1.58 -3.92
C VAL A 185 -7.26 -2.97 -4.26
N GLY A 186 -8.56 -3.11 -4.53
CA GLY A 186 -9.16 -4.37 -4.95
C GLY A 186 -8.56 -4.94 -6.24
N VAL A 187 -8.26 -4.10 -7.23
CA VAL A 187 -7.60 -4.56 -8.47
C VAL A 187 -6.14 -4.95 -8.21
N VAL A 188 -5.38 -4.18 -7.42
CA VAL A 188 -4.00 -4.56 -7.05
C VAL A 188 -3.98 -5.88 -6.27
N LYS A 189 -4.89 -6.05 -5.32
CA LYS A 189 -5.06 -7.30 -4.57
C LYS A 189 -5.31 -8.48 -5.51
N GLY A 190 -6.26 -8.36 -6.44
CA GLY A 190 -6.51 -9.42 -7.43
C GLY A 190 -5.31 -9.67 -8.37
N ALA A 191 -4.53 -8.65 -8.70
CA ALA A 191 -3.31 -8.79 -9.50
C ALA A 191 -2.16 -9.46 -8.72
N ALA A 192 -2.06 -9.20 -7.41
CA ALA A 192 -1.10 -9.84 -6.52
C ALA A 192 -1.46 -11.32 -6.26
N GLU A 193 -2.76 -11.64 -6.18
CA GLU A 193 -3.26 -13.01 -5.98
C GLU A 193 -3.22 -13.86 -7.27
N CYS A 194 -3.12 -13.25 -8.46
CA CYS A 194 -3.04 -13.99 -9.71
C CYS A 194 -1.81 -14.90 -9.73
N LYS A 195 -2.03 -16.20 -10.01
CA LYS A 195 -0.95 -17.17 -10.28
C LYS A 195 -0.07 -16.64 -11.41
N ASP A 196 1.24 -16.69 -11.18
CA ASP A 196 2.26 -16.11 -12.05
C ASP A 196 1.93 -16.33 -13.54
N TYR A 197 1.87 -15.25 -14.31
CA TYR A 197 2.01 -15.37 -15.75
C TYR A 197 3.48 -15.75 -15.97
N LEU A 198 3.73 -17.06 -16.03
CA LEU A 198 4.97 -17.60 -16.59
C LEU A 198 5.27 -16.79 -17.84
N SER A 199 6.46 -16.19 -17.89
CA SER A 199 6.90 -15.48 -19.08
C SER A 199 6.79 -16.45 -20.26
N ARG A 200 6.56 -15.92 -21.48
CA ARG A 200 6.56 -16.75 -22.69
C ARG A 200 7.87 -17.56 -22.87
N GLU A 201 8.92 -17.24 -22.13
CA GLU A 201 10.19 -17.96 -22.10
C GLU A 201 10.14 -19.19 -21.19
N ASP A 202 9.48 -19.12 -20.03
CA ASP A 202 9.31 -20.28 -19.13
C ASP A 202 8.42 -21.39 -19.73
N LEU A 203 7.48 -21.00 -20.61
CA LEU A 203 6.66 -21.94 -21.38
C LEU A 203 7.44 -22.68 -22.48
N LYS A 204 8.60 -22.15 -22.91
CA LYS A 204 9.49 -22.85 -23.85
C LYS A 204 10.31 -23.91 -23.14
N THR A 205 10.79 -23.65 -21.92
CA THR A 205 11.64 -24.58 -21.17
C THR A 205 10.88 -25.83 -20.72
N ARG A 206 9.59 -25.72 -20.38
CA ARG A 206 8.75 -26.89 -20.05
C ARG A 206 8.38 -27.78 -21.24
N ARG A 207 8.56 -27.32 -22.49
CA ARG A 207 8.27 -28.12 -23.69
C ARG A 207 9.44 -28.99 -24.15
N TYR A 208 10.64 -28.80 -23.60
CA TYR A 208 11.84 -29.54 -23.99
C TYR A 208 12.32 -30.58 -22.96
N SER A 209 11.61 -30.76 -21.84
CA SER A 209 11.91 -31.81 -20.83
C SER A 209 10.92 -32.98 -20.86
N ARG A 210 10.34 -33.25 -22.04
CA ARG A 210 9.61 -34.49 -22.34
C ARG A 210 9.97 -34.98 -23.74
N TYR A 211 11.25 -35.23 -23.96
CA TYR A 211 11.75 -36.16 -24.97
C TYR A 211 13.03 -36.79 -24.44
#